data_AF-A0A383A3U7-F1
#
_entry.id   AF-A0A383A3U7-F1
#
_cell.length_a   1.000
_cell.length_b   1.000
_cell.length_c   1.000
_cell.angle_alpha   90.00
_cell.angle_beta   90.00
_cell.angle_gamma   90.00
#
_symmetry.space_group_name_H-M   'P 1'
#
loop_
_entity.id
_entity.type
_entity.pdbx_description
1 polymer ?
#
loop_
_entity_poly.entity_id
_entity_poly.type
_entity_poly.pdbx_seq_one_letter_code
_entity_poly.pdbx_strand_id
1 'polypeptide(L)'
;MPKLEDQVKAMVEKALTQDPKTPTVELFEKAIKIKKGIKKLKLNQFRGRYVLAVSRKLSGKKPGPKKGARRRSIRMKKRQPNTELLREAFEGKKVGINDALESAYQKAIGSDRISAIQGLLTSMDAIKKRI
;
A
#
# COMPACT_ATOMS: atom_id res chain seq x y z
N MET A 1 6.71 4.24 43.01
CA MET A 1 7.53 3.06 42.67
C MET A 1 8.17 3.27 41.30
N PRO A 2 9.50 3.16 41.14
CA PRO A 2 10.11 3.17 39.81
C PRO A 2 9.54 2.01 39.00
N LYS A 3 9.22 2.24 37.72
CA LYS A 3 8.60 1.20 36.89
C LYS A 3 9.62 0.06 36.76
N LEU A 4 9.17 -1.19 36.76
CA LEU A 4 10.04 -2.38 36.58
C LEU A 4 10.96 -2.27 35.34
N GLU A 5 10.57 -1.48 34.34
CA GLU A 5 11.41 -1.18 33.17
C GLU A 5 12.63 -0.31 33.49
N ASP A 6 12.50 0.63 34.42
CA ASP A 6 13.59 1.50 34.86
C ASP A 6 14.63 0.71 35.66
N GLN A 7 14.19 -0.27 36.45
CA GLN A 7 15.08 -1.18 37.18
C GLN A 7 15.91 -2.05 36.24
N VAL A 8 15.30 -2.59 35.19
CA VAL A 8 16.02 -3.38 34.16
C VAL A 8 17.06 -2.50 33.46
N LYS A 9 16.70 -1.26 33.15
CA LYS A 9 17.61 -0.30 32.50
C LYS A 9 18.79 0.06 33.41
N ALA A 10 18.54 0.33 34.68
CA ALA A 10 19.59 0.63 35.66
C ALA A 10 20.53 -0.56 35.88
N MET A 11 20.02 -1.80 35.87
CA MET A 11 20.85 -3.00 35.94
C MET A 11 21.77 -3.13 34.73
N VAL A 12 21.22 -2.93 33.52
CA VAL A 12 22.00 -2.96 32.27
C VAL A 12 23.04 -1.83 32.24
N GLU A 13 22.71 -0.66 32.76
CA GLU A 13 23.63 0.47 32.89
C GLU A 13 24.79 0.17 33.82
N LYS A 14 24.54 -0.38 35.01
CA LYS A 14 25.60 -0.80 35.92
C LYS A 14 26.54 -1.82 35.27
N ALA A 15 25.98 -2.84 34.61
CA ALA A 15 26.77 -3.90 33.99
C ALA A 15 27.61 -3.39 32.79
N LEU A 16 27.06 -2.50 31.95
CA LEU A 16 27.80 -1.94 30.81
C LEU A 16 28.84 -0.88 31.22
N THR A 17 28.65 -0.19 32.35
CA THR A 17 29.67 0.72 32.91
C THR A 17 30.84 -0.06 33.50
N GLN A 18 30.58 -1.20 34.14
CA GLN A 18 31.63 -2.09 34.64
C GLN A 18 32.39 -2.74 33.49
N ASP A 19 31.67 -3.41 32.58
CA ASP A 19 32.27 -4.13 31.45
C ASP A 19 31.54 -3.83 30.14
N PRO A 20 32.11 -2.96 29.27
CA PRO A 20 31.47 -2.58 28.01
C PRO A 20 31.26 -3.73 27.02
N LYS A 21 31.96 -4.85 27.20
CA LYS A 21 31.90 -6.06 26.36
C LYS A 21 31.04 -7.18 26.96
N THR A 22 30.30 -6.92 28.04
CA THR A 22 29.42 -7.93 28.66
C THR A 22 28.51 -8.59 27.63
N PRO A 23 28.47 -9.93 27.55
CA PRO A 23 27.65 -10.62 26.58
C PRO A 23 26.17 -10.34 26.84
N THR A 24 25.42 -10.10 25.76
CA THR A 24 23.99 -9.74 25.84
C THR A 24 23.12 -10.85 26.45
N VAL A 25 23.58 -12.11 26.38
CA VAL A 25 22.89 -13.28 26.95
C VAL A 25 22.83 -13.17 28.47
N GLU A 26 23.95 -12.86 29.13
CA GLU A 26 24.00 -12.71 30.59
C GLU A 26 23.10 -11.55 31.08
N LEU A 27 23.10 -10.44 30.34
CA LEU A 27 22.22 -9.30 30.63
C LEU A 27 20.74 -9.68 30.50
N PHE A 28 20.41 -10.53 29.53
CA PHE A 28 19.05 -11.00 29.30
C PHE A 28 18.58 -11.91 30.43
N GLU A 29 19.41 -12.85 30.88
CA GLU A 29 19.09 -13.73 32.01
C GLU A 29 18.90 -12.96 33.32
N LYS A 30 19.79 -11.99 33.60
CA LYS A 30 19.65 -11.09 34.75
C LYS A 30 18.37 -10.25 34.65
N ALA A 31 18.01 -9.79 33.46
CA ALA A 31 16.80 -8.99 33.23
C ALA A 31 15.50 -9.81 33.37
N ILE A 32 15.50 -11.10 32.99
CA ILE A 32 14.34 -12.00 33.18
C ILE A 32 14.00 -12.13 34.68
N LYS A 33 15.02 -12.19 35.55
CA LYS A 33 14.84 -12.27 37.01
C LYS A 33 14.14 -11.04 37.58
N ILE A 34 14.35 -9.86 36.99
CA ILE A 34 13.73 -8.59 37.41
C ILE A 34 12.31 -8.47 36.85
N LYS A 35 12.10 -8.75 35.56
CA LYS A 35 10.80 -8.63 34.89
C LYS A 35 10.51 -9.88 34.06
N LYS A 36 9.58 -10.72 34.54
CA LYS A 36 9.12 -11.94 33.85
C LYS A 36 8.65 -11.69 32.40
N GLY A 37 8.12 -10.49 32.11
CA GLY A 37 7.69 -10.11 30.76
C GLY A 37 8.83 -10.04 29.72
N ILE A 38 10.09 -9.93 30.14
CA ILE A 38 11.26 -9.91 29.25
C ILE A 38 11.50 -11.26 28.59
N LYS A 39 11.08 -12.36 29.24
CA LYS A 39 11.18 -13.72 28.69
C LYS A 39 10.45 -13.87 27.34
N LYS A 40 9.45 -13.04 27.07
CA LYS A 40 8.71 -13.03 25.79
C LYS A 40 9.48 -12.38 24.64
N LEU A 41 10.56 -11.64 24.92
CA LEU A 41 11.35 -10.96 23.91
C LEU A 41 12.43 -11.88 23.34
N LYS A 42 12.71 -11.75 22.04
CA LYS A 42 13.92 -12.35 21.45
C LYS A 42 15.16 -11.60 21.93
N LEU A 43 16.31 -12.27 21.98
CA LEU A 43 17.58 -11.68 22.42
C LEU A 43 17.92 -10.37 21.67
N ASN A 44 17.70 -10.34 20.35
CA ASN A 44 17.90 -9.15 19.52
C ASN A 44 16.95 -7.99 19.86
N GLN A 45 15.71 -8.29 20.25
CA GLN A 45 14.74 -7.26 20.66
C GLN A 45 15.13 -6.68 22.02
N PHE A 46 15.56 -7.53 22.96
CA PHE A 46 16.11 -7.08 24.23
C PHE A 46 17.34 -6.19 24.04
N ARG A 47 18.29 -6.64 23.21
CA ARG A 47 19.48 -5.87 22.83
C ARG A 47 19.12 -4.48 22.28
N GLY A 48 18.16 -4.43 21.36
CA GLY A 48 17.68 -3.19 20.76
C GLY A 48 17.04 -2.22 21.74
N ARG A 49 16.21 -2.73 22.66
CA ARG A 49 15.42 -1.93 23.59
C ARG A 49 16.21 -1.42 24.79
N TYR A 50 17.09 -2.25 25.36
CA TYR A 50 17.78 -1.95 26.61
C TYR A 50 19.27 -1.72 26.40
N VAL A 51 20.01 -2.72 25.89
CA VAL A 51 21.48 -2.68 25.79
C VAL A 51 21.97 -1.57 24.87
N LEU A 52 21.45 -1.49 23.64
CA LEU A 52 21.85 -0.45 22.68
C LEU A 52 21.41 0.95 23.12
N ALA A 53 20.27 1.06 23.82
CA ALA A 53 19.82 2.35 24.34
C ALA A 53 20.77 2.89 25.42
N VAL A 54 21.21 2.03 26.33
CA VAL A 54 22.18 2.37 27.38
C VAL A 54 23.57 2.61 26.80
N SER A 55 24.05 1.71 25.92
CA SER A 55 25.35 1.85 25.25
C SER A 55 25.47 3.17 24.47
N ARG A 56 24.40 3.61 23.78
CA ARG A 56 24.40 4.91 23.09
C ARG A 56 24.47 6.10 24.05
N LYS A 57 23.81 6.00 25.21
CA LYS A 57 23.90 7.03 26.26
C LYS A 57 25.32 7.12 26.79
N LEU A 58 25.93 5.99 27.15
CA LEU A 58 27.31 5.92 27.66
C LEU A 58 28.32 6.42 26.62
N SER A 59 28.14 6.07 25.34
CA SER A 59 29.01 6.50 24.25
C SER A 59 28.87 7.99 23.88
N GLY A 60 27.83 8.70 24.37
CA GLY A 60 27.55 10.08 23.97
C GLY A 60 27.18 10.28 22.49
N LYS A 61 27.12 9.19 21.71
CA LYS A 61 26.92 9.25 20.26
C LYS A 61 25.46 9.58 19.95
N LYS A 62 25.22 10.83 19.54
CA LYS A 62 23.90 11.26 19.09
C LYS A 62 23.43 10.38 17.92
N PRO A 63 22.16 9.93 17.91
CA PRO A 63 21.64 9.17 16.79
C PRO A 63 21.76 10.01 15.52
N GLY A 64 22.50 9.50 14.54
CA GLY A 64 22.62 10.16 13.24
C GLY A 64 21.25 10.27 12.56
N PRO A 65 21.09 11.21 11.62
CA PRO A 65 19.85 11.35 10.87
C PRO A 65 19.46 10.00 10.24
N LYS A 66 18.22 9.55 10.48
CA LYS A 66 17.69 8.30 9.88
C LYS A 66 17.82 8.41 8.35
N LYS A 67 18.76 7.68 7.75
CA LYS A 67 18.92 7.50 6.30
C LYS A 67 17.67 6.82 5.73
N GLY A 68 16.59 7.57 5.53
CA GLY A 68 15.32 7.04 5.03
C GLY A 68 14.14 8.00 5.16
N ALA A 69 14.17 8.95 6.10
CA ALA A 69 13.09 9.93 6.25
C ALA A 69 12.97 10.90 5.05
N ARG A 70 14.08 11.13 4.32
CA ARG A 70 14.11 12.01 3.13
C ARG A 70 13.67 11.35 1.82
N ARG A 71 13.49 10.03 1.75
CA ARG A 71 13.16 9.36 0.48
C ARG A 71 11.67 9.36 0.12
N ARG A 72 10.81 9.92 0.98
CA ARG A 72 9.36 10.00 0.76
C ARG A 72 8.86 11.41 0.49
N SER A 73 9.74 12.37 0.19
CA SER A 73 9.31 13.62 -0.42
C SER A 73 9.02 13.35 -1.90
N ILE A 74 7.76 13.00 -2.16
CA ILE A 74 7.01 13.41 -3.35
C ILE A 74 7.79 13.19 -4.66
N ARG A 75 7.58 12.03 -5.26
CA ARG A 75 7.71 11.87 -6.71
C ARG A 75 6.64 12.79 -7.33
N MET A 76 6.91 14.09 -7.39
CA MET A 76 6.15 15.02 -8.20
C MET A 76 6.27 14.47 -9.61
N LYS A 77 5.23 13.77 -10.08
CA LYS A 77 5.12 13.38 -11.49
C LYS A 77 5.20 14.70 -12.25
N LYS A 78 6.35 15.00 -12.85
CA LYS A 78 6.44 16.00 -13.91
C LYS A 78 5.32 15.62 -14.89
N ARG A 79 4.33 16.50 -15.11
CA ARG A 79 3.34 16.34 -16.18
C ARG A 79 4.17 16.11 -17.45
N GLN A 80 4.08 14.91 -18.02
CA GLN A 80 4.86 14.63 -19.22
C GLN A 80 4.24 15.46 -20.35
N PRO A 81 5.03 16.23 -21.11
CA PRO A 81 4.49 17.13 -22.14
C PRO A 81 3.68 16.37 -23.20
N ASN A 82 3.96 15.08 -23.41
CA ASN A 82 3.28 14.25 -24.39
C ASN A 82 1.92 13.69 -23.90
N THR A 83 1.46 14.02 -22.70
CA THR A 83 0.16 13.49 -22.21
C THR A 83 -1.03 14.08 -22.94
N GLU A 84 -0.93 15.30 -23.44
CA GLU A 84 -2.04 15.98 -24.12
C GLU A 84 -2.25 15.39 -25.51
N LEU A 85 -1.18 15.20 -26.29
CA LEU A 85 -1.24 14.52 -27.59
C LEU A 85 -1.72 13.07 -27.46
N LEU A 86 -1.26 12.33 -26.46
CA LEU A 86 -1.74 10.97 -26.21
C LEU A 86 -3.22 10.96 -25.79
N ARG A 87 -3.69 11.98 -25.08
CA ARG A 87 -5.09 12.10 -24.67
C ARG A 87 -5.97 12.47 -25.85
N GLU A 88 -5.54 13.40 -26.70
CA GLU A 88 -6.25 13.79 -27.91
C GLU A 88 -6.35 12.61 -28.89
N ALA A 89 -5.25 11.88 -29.12
CA ALA A 89 -5.26 10.68 -29.94
C ALA A 89 -6.19 9.59 -29.38
N PHE A 90 -6.24 9.43 -28.05
CA PHE A 90 -7.14 8.48 -27.41
C PHE A 90 -8.61 8.86 -27.57
N GLU A 91 -8.96 10.13 -27.32
CA GLU A 91 -10.34 10.61 -27.48
C GLU A 91 -10.80 10.50 -28.95
N GLY A 92 -9.94 10.86 -29.92
CA GLY A 92 -10.26 10.68 -31.33
C GLY A 92 -10.52 9.21 -31.70
N LYS A 93 -9.71 8.28 -31.19
CA LYS A 93 -9.91 6.84 -31.43
C LYS A 93 -11.18 6.31 -30.79
N LYS A 94 -11.53 6.81 -29.60
CA LYS A 94 -12.76 6.46 -28.88
C LYS A 94 -14.00 6.92 -29.64
N VAL A 95 -14.01 8.14 -30.17
CA VAL A 95 -15.11 8.66 -30.99
C VAL A 95 -15.31 7.79 -32.22
N GLY A 96 -14.24 7.48 -32.97
CA GLY A 96 -14.35 6.63 -34.16
C GLY A 96 -14.87 5.22 -33.87
N ILE A 97 -14.52 4.64 -32.72
CA ILE A 97 -15.07 3.34 -32.28
C ILE A 97 -16.55 3.46 -31.95
N ASN A 98 -16.97 4.51 -31.26
CA ASN A 98 -18.38 4.75 -30.94
C ASN A 98 -19.22 4.95 -32.21
N ASP A 99 -18.73 5.71 -33.18
CA ASP A 99 -19.43 5.93 -34.45
C ASP A 99 -19.54 4.65 -35.27
N ALA A 100 -18.49 3.83 -35.29
CA ALA A 100 -18.51 2.53 -35.96
C ALA A 100 -19.49 1.56 -35.28
N LEU A 101 -19.55 1.59 -33.94
CA LEU A 101 -20.46 0.80 -33.14
C LEU A 101 -21.90 1.23 -33.37
N GLU A 102 -22.20 2.52 -33.33
CA GLU A 102 -23.52 3.07 -33.64
C GLU A 102 -23.95 2.72 -35.07
N SER A 103 -23.05 2.85 -36.04
CA SER A 103 -23.30 2.45 -37.43
C SER A 103 -23.58 0.94 -37.55
N ALA A 104 -22.88 0.11 -36.78
CA ALA A 104 -23.13 -1.34 -36.74
C ALA A 104 -24.48 -1.66 -36.09
N TYR A 105 -24.88 -0.95 -35.03
CA TYR A 105 -26.21 -1.07 -34.42
C TYR A 105 -27.32 -0.64 -35.38
N GLN A 106 -27.18 0.51 -36.04
CA GLN A 106 -28.16 0.98 -37.02
C GLN A 106 -28.27 0.02 -38.21
N LYS A 107 -27.15 -0.56 -38.67
CA LYS A 107 -27.16 -1.61 -39.69
C LYS A 107 -27.83 -2.89 -39.19
N ALA A 108 -27.61 -3.30 -37.94
CA ALA A 108 -28.20 -4.53 -37.39
C ALA A 108 -29.70 -4.39 -37.10
N ILE A 109 -30.14 -3.22 -36.61
CA ILE A 109 -31.55 -2.91 -36.32
C ILE A 109 -32.29 -2.60 -37.63
N GLY A 110 -31.64 -1.86 -38.54
CA GLY A 110 -32.17 -1.50 -39.85
C GLY A 110 -32.06 -2.59 -40.92
N SER A 111 -31.28 -3.66 -40.71
CA SER A 111 -31.21 -4.76 -41.68
C SER A 111 -32.44 -5.63 -41.57
N ASP A 112 -33.39 -5.36 -42.47
CA ASP A 112 -34.38 -6.22 -43.10
C ASP A 112 -35.38 -6.98 -42.20
N ARG A 113 -34.99 -7.53 -41.06
CA ARG A 113 -35.85 -8.42 -40.26
C ARG A 113 -36.95 -7.65 -39.55
N ILE A 114 -36.65 -6.50 -38.96
CA ILE A 114 -37.66 -5.70 -38.25
C ILE A 114 -38.67 -5.10 -39.25
N SER A 115 -38.17 -4.52 -40.34
CA SER A 115 -39.03 -3.96 -41.40
C SER A 115 -39.86 -5.04 -42.10
N ALA A 116 -39.30 -6.23 -42.37
CA ALA A 116 -40.05 -7.35 -42.95
C ALA A 116 -41.12 -7.89 -41.99
N ILE A 117 -40.83 -7.97 -40.68
CA ILE A 117 -41.82 -8.37 -39.67
C ILE A 117 -42.94 -7.34 -39.58
N GLN A 118 -42.63 -6.05 -39.61
CA GLN A 118 -43.64 -4.98 -39.63
C GLN A 118 -44.52 -5.04 -40.88
N GLY A 119 -43.92 -5.29 -42.06
CA GLY A 119 -44.66 -5.51 -43.31
C GLY A 119 -45.57 -6.74 -43.26
N LEU A 120 -45.10 -7.84 -42.67
CA LEU A 120 -45.90 -9.05 -42.45
C LEU A 120 -47.07 -8.79 -41.50
N LEU A 121 -46.85 -8.14 -40.36
CA LEU A 121 -47.89 -7.80 -39.39
C LEU A 121 -48.99 -6.92 -40.01
N THR A 122 -48.60 -5.88 -40.75
CA THR A 122 -49.55 -5.01 -41.45
C THR A 122 -50.35 -5.75 -42.52
N SER A 123 -49.73 -6.68 -43.25
CA SER A 123 -50.44 -7.53 -44.21
C SER A 123 -51.44 -8.47 -43.54
N MET A 124 -51.09 -9.05 -42.38
CA MET A 124 -51.98 -9.92 -41.61
C MET A 124 -53.19 -9.15 -41.04
N ASP A 125 -52.97 -7.93 -40.53
CA ASP A 125 -54.06 -7.06 -40.06
C ASP A 125 -55.02 -6.66 -41.19
N ALA A 126 -54.49 -6.42 -42.39
CA ALA A 126 -55.31 -6.13 -43.57
C ALA A 126 -56.18 -7.32 -43.99
N ILE A 127 -55.64 -8.55 -43.91
CA ILE A 127 -56.39 -9.78 -44.18
C ILE A 127 -57.46 -10.01 -43.09
N LYS A 128 -57.12 -9.83 -41.81
CA LYS A 128 -58.05 -9.98 -40.69
C LYS A 128 -59.24 -9.01 -40.75
N LYS A 129 -59.06 -7.81 -41.31
CA LYS A 129 -60.15 -6.84 -41.52
C LYS A 129 -61.07 -7.18 -42.70
N ARG A 130 -60.66 -8.08 -43.59
CA ARG A 130 -61.43 -8.49 -44.78
C ARG A 130 -62.22 -9.79 -44.59
N ILE A 131 -62.00 -10.48 -43.47
CA ILE A 131 -62.73 -11.67 -43.01
C ILE A 131 -63.69 -11.23 -41.92
#